data_AF-A0A0D8ZNL5-F1
#
_entry.id   AF-A0A0D8ZNL5-F1
#
_cell.length_a   1.000
_cell.length_b   1.000
_cell.length_c   1.000
_cell.angle_alpha   90.00
_cell.angle_beta   90.00
_cell.angle_gamma   90.00
#
_symmetry.space_group_name_H-M   'P 1'
#
loop_
_entity.id
_entity.type
_entity.pdbx_description
1 polymer ?
#
loop_
_entity_poly.entity_id
_entity_poly.type
_entity_poly.pdbx_seq_one_letter_code
_entity_poly.pdbx_strand_id
1 'polypeptide(L)' 'MNIQLDRRLGKIWMQVEQRLKFDLDEIENFRKAAVKARNFDDLPQSYRNLVLEIEGGAKEAA' A
#
# COMPACT_ATOMS: atom_id res chain seq x y z
N MET A 1 -8.84 -8.98 10.48
CA MET A 1 -8.43 -7.85 9.62
C MET A 1 -7.77 -6.81 10.50
N ASN A 2 -6.49 -6.46 10.28
CA ASN A 2 -5.80 -5.51 11.14
C ASN A 2 -6.27 -4.08 10.81
N ILE A 3 -6.99 -3.46 11.76
CA ILE A 3 -7.60 -2.14 11.60
C ILE A 3 -6.55 -1.04 11.39
N GLN A 4 -5.34 -1.18 11.93
CA GLN A 4 -4.28 -0.18 11.76
C GLN A 4 -3.67 -0.22 10.36
N LEU A 5 -3.40 -1.43 9.85
CA LEU A 5 -2.92 -1.61 8.48
C LEU A 5 -3.97 -1.13 7.48
N ASP A 6 -5.23 -1.51 7.70
CA ASP A 6 -6.36 -1.12 6.87
C ASP A 6 -6.55 0.41 6.82
N ARG A 7 -6.45 1.10 7.96
CA ARG A 7 -6.49 2.59 7.99
C ARG A 7 -5.32 3.22 7.27
N ARG A 8 -4.11 2.68 7.42
CA ARG A 8 -2.91 3.22 6.77
C ARG A 8 -3.00 3.05 5.27
N LEU A 9 -3.29 1.83 4.83
CA LEU A 9 -3.50 1.50 3.42
C LEU A 9 -4.69 2.26 2.82
N GLY A 10 -5.79 2.41 3.54
CA GLY A 10 -6.95 3.16 3.08
C GLY A 10 -6.65 4.63 2.74
N LYS A 11 -5.70 5.26 3.44
CA LYS A 11 -5.26 6.64 3.12
C LYS A 11 -4.45 6.73 1.84
N ILE A 12 -3.67 5.70 1.53
CA ILE A 12 -2.78 5.66 0.38
C ILE A 12 -3.31 4.80 -0.77
N TRP A 13 -4.46 4.14 -0.60
CA TRP A 13 -5.02 3.20 -1.56
C TRP A 13 -5.18 3.84 -2.93
N MET A 14 -5.74 5.04 -2.96
CA MET A 14 -5.91 5.82 -4.18
C MET A 14 -4.58 6.17 -4.86
N GLN A 15 -3.51 6.38 -4.10
CA GLN A 15 -2.16 6.65 -4.63
C GLN A 15 -1.48 5.35 -5.11
N VAL A 16 -1.68 4.24 -4.41
CA VAL A 16 -1.23 2.91 -4.82
C VAL A 16 -1.89 2.54 -6.15
N GLU A 17 -3.20 2.73 -6.28
CA GLU A 17 -3.93 2.51 -7.54
C GLU A 17 -3.46 3.42 -8.67
N GLN A 18 -3.12 4.68 -8.38
CA GLN A 18 -2.56 5.61 -9.40
C GLN A 18 -1.13 5.22 -9.82
N ARG A 19 -0.30 4.73 -8.89
CA ARG A 19 1.05 4.22 -9.18
C ARG A 19 1.02 2.91 -9.95
N LEU A 20 0.12 2.01 -9.60
CA LEU A 20 -0.06 0.69 -10.19
C LEU A 20 -1.09 0.68 -11.33
N LYS A 21 -1.52 1.86 -11.82
CA LYS A 21 -2.66 2.06 -12.76
C LYS A 21 -2.61 1.22 -14.04
N PHE A 22 -1.44 0.69 -14.40
CA PHE A 22 -1.22 -0.12 -15.59
C PHE A 22 -1.11 -1.62 -15.32
N ASP A 23 -1.14 -2.04 -14.04
CA ASP A 23 -0.86 -3.41 -13.64
C ASP A 23 -1.88 -3.88 -12.57
N LEU A 24 -3.03 -4.36 -13.06
CA LEU A 24 -4.13 -4.85 -12.22
C LEU A 24 -3.73 -6.08 -11.39
N ASP A 25 -2.82 -6.91 -11.92
CA ASP A 25 -2.26 -8.07 -11.22
C ASP A 25 -1.45 -7.63 -10.00
N GLU A 26 -0.61 -6.60 -10.13
CA GLU A 26 0.10 -5.98 -8.99
C GLU A 26 -0.85 -5.41 -7.94
N ILE A 27 -1.95 -4.74 -8.33
CA ILE A 27 -2.95 -4.23 -7.38
C ILE A 27 -3.60 -5.38 -6.62
N GLU A 28 -3.96 -6.46 -7.30
CA GLU A 28 -4.56 -7.62 -6.66
C GLU A 28 -3.58 -8.34 -5.73
N ASN A 29 -2.32 -8.47 -6.14
CA ASN A 29 -1.26 -9.05 -5.32
C ASN A 29 -0.96 -8.21 -4.07
N PHE A 30 -0.93 -6.88 -4.22
CA PHE A 30 -0.81 -5.96 -3.09
C PHE A 30 -2.00 -6.10 -2.13
N ARG A 31 -3.23 -6.17 -2.65
CA ARG A 31 -4.44 -6.37 -1.83
C ARG A 31 -4.40 -7.69 -1.08
N LYS A 32 -4.01 -8.78 -1.74
CA LYS A 32 -3.85 -10.11 -1.13
C LYS A 32 -2.78 -10.09 -0.04
N ALA A 33 -1.65 -9.44 -0.30
CA ALA A 33 -0.57 -9.26 0.68
C ALA A 33 -1.05 -8.44 1.88
N ALA A 34 -1.77 -7.35 1.67
CA ALA A 34 -2.34 -6.52 2.72
C ALA A 34 -3.38 -7.26 3.58
N VAL A 35 -4.23 -8.09 2.98
CA VAL A 35 -5.24 -8.87 3.70
C VAL A 35 -4.59 -9.98 4.54
N LYS A 36 -3.52 -10.60 4.02
CA LYS A 36 -2.76 -11.64 4.74
C LYS A 36 -1.84 -11.07 5.80
N ALA A 37 -1.29 -9.89 5.56
CA ALA A 37 -0.34 -9.24 6.44
C ALA A 37 -0.99 -8.91 7.77
N ARG A 38 -0.34 -9.34 8.86
CA ARG A 38 -0.80 -8.96 10.19
C ARG A 38 -0.45 -7.53 10.50
N ASN A 39 0.67 -7.01 10.02
CA ASN A 39 1.16 -5.64 10.26
C ASN A 39 1.91 -5.13 9.02
N PHE A 40 2.28 -3.84 9.03
CA PHE A 40 3.05 -3.26 7.93
C PHE A 40 4.38 -4.00 7.68
N ASP A 41 5.03 -4.47 8.75
CA ASP A 41 6.30 -5.20 8.65
C ASP A 41 6.15 -6.57 7.96
N ASP A 42 4.94 -7.12 8.00
CA ASP A 42 4.57 -8.43 7.44
C ASP A 42 4.33 -8.35 5.92
N LEU A 43 4.25 -7.13 5.36
CA LEU A 43 4.17 -6.94 3.92
C LEU A 43 5.52 -7.30 3.25
N PRO A 44 5.47 -7.87 2.04
CA PRO A 44 6.64 -8.01 1.19
C PRO A 44 7.43 -6.70 1.07
N GLN A 45 8.75 -6.80 0.99
CA GLN A 45 9.63 -5.62 0.98
C GLN A 45 9.33 -4.65 -0.16
N SER A 46 8.99 -5.15 -1.35
CA SER A 46 8.55 -4.31 -2.48
C SER A 46 7.31 -3.48 -2.14
N TYR A 47 6.32 -4.07 -1.46
CA TYR A 47 5.10 -3.39 -1.06
C TYR A 47 5.31 -2.43 0.10
N ARG A 48 6.20 -2.75 1.04
CA ARG A 48 6.60 -1.80 2.09
C ARG A 48 7.28 -0.57 1.49
N ASN A 49 8.19 -0.78 0.54
CA ASN A 49 8.85 0.33 -0.15
C ASN A 49 7.83 1.19 -0.90
N LEU A 50 6.92 0.58 -1.66
CA LEU A 50 5.86 1.30 -2.36
C LEU A 50 5.01 2.15 -1.41
N VAL A 51 4.59 1.59 -0.28
CA VAL A 51 3.83 2.29 0.76
C VAL A 51 4.64 3.45 1.35
N LEU A 52 5.93 3.24 1.67
CA LEU A 52 6.81 4.28 2.21
C LEU A 52 7.10 5.38 1.18
N GLU A 53 7.28 5.03 -0.09
CA GLU A 53 7.45 6.00 -1.18
C GLU A 53 6.20 6.87 -1.34
N ILE A 54 5.01 6.26 -1.25
CA ILE A 54 3.74 6.98 -1.34
C ILE A 54 3.51 7.84 -0.10
N GLU A 55 3.78 7.33 1.10
CA GLU A 55 3.66 8.11 2.35
C GLU A 55 4.70 9.22 2.47
N GLY A 56 5.91 8.98 1.97
CA GLY A 56 6.99 9.95 1.91
C GLY A 56 6.75 11.04 0.86
N GLY A 57 6.30 10.64 -0.34
CA GLY A 57 5.97 11.55 -1.44
C GLY A 57 4.67 12.32 -1.23
N ALA A 58 3.73 11.83 -0.41
CA ALA A 58 2.53 12.55 -0.03
C ALA A 58 2.81 13.83 0.78
N LYS A 59 4.03 14.03 1.31
CA LYS A 59 4.44 15.27 1.97
C LYS A 59 4.83 16.40 1.03
N GLU A 60 5.00 16.16 -0.27
CA GLU A 60 5.42 17.20 -1.23
C GLU A 60 4.25 17.83 -2.01
N ALA A 61 3.00 17.50 -1.66
CA ALA A 61 1.80 18.15 -2.19
C ALA A 61 1.03 18.86 -1.06
N ALA A 62 1.63 19.90 -0.46
CA ALA A 62 0.95 20.84 0.43
C ALA A 62 1.51 22.25 0.22
#